data_AF-A0A9W8XCT0-F1
#
_entry.id   AF-A0A9W8XCT0-F1
#
_cell.length_a   1.000
_cell.length_b   1.000
_cell.length_c   1.000
_cell.angle_alpha   90.00
_cell.angle_beta   90.00
_cell.angle_gamma   90.00
#
_symmetry.space_group_name_H-M   'P 1'
#
loop_
_entity.id
_entity.type
_entity.pdbx_description
1 polymer ?
#
loop_
_entity_poly.entity_id
_entity_poly.type
_entity_poly.pdbx_seq_one_letter_code
_entity_poly.pdbx_strand_id
1 'polypeptide(L)'
;MFQFSGGLLAGQHDNEKERSPPARPIPVTFPILNPPEPSLQAPPQSWTRDSGPGVAAHFLGLKKPSDVNLDTLALLNVSFQPECDFETLLASVSNDAPSYLPPRSWLKAPDQNTATQTEPGTKLLCNGRRVPDHNEFYLRAKEICFSNRDAFANLTRKPMGEKVPLRLAHFRKFWEGLDNMAYYWDNSLDEYLPPKLDHGNADLVSSDQKGETQDSTLPTSASPSEGEPRKKVKTESTTNETAVMPSAPVASNGTALPSDSPISANRALPARAAPPKAPWEVNAAAAPEKPADLSKGAYKGYRIGNGAEMPDSYRLETTPAEIWKTLKPGNPLWDPKVVYEAIGKDRNTSWDDVFMVSSLNHHISILKLRIHPDYLQFLAEGTLPQEPPADPDWFSPKLQRTRWFDLFNIDDRIEAMRGVWGIMNYLMRTREQQDVPMTNT
;
A
#
# COMPACT_ATOMS: atom_id res chain seq x y z
N MET A 1 0.39 -10.86 -3.36
CA MET A 1 1.76 -11.16 -2.90
C MET A 1 2.66 -10.11 -3.53
N PHE A 2 3.24 -9.20 -2.76
CA PHE A 2 4.01 -8.07 -3.30
C PHE A 2 5.37 -8.56 -3.85
N GLN A 3 5.77 -8.07 -5.03
CA GLN A 3 6.92 -8.60 -5.75
C GLN A 3 7.86 -7.49 -6.23
N PHE A 4 8.22 -6.59 -5.31
CA PHE A 4 9.17 -5.49 -5.49
C PHE A 4 10.32 -5.85 -6.45
N SER A 5 10.16 -5.47 -7.73
CA SER A 5 11.06 -5.85 -8.82
C SER A 5 12.01 -4.71 -9.24
N GLY A 6 12.23 -3.76 -8.33
CA GLY A 6 13.24 -2.70 -8.46
C GLY A 6 14.56 -3.06 -7.75
N GLY A 7 15.68 -2.50 -8.21
CA GLY A 7 16.99 -2.69 -7.58
C GLY A 7 17.02 -2.11 -6.17
N LEU A 8 17.09 -3.01 -5.17
CA LEU A 8 16.92 -2.70 -3.73
C LEU A 8 17.83 -1.56 -3.25
N LEU A 9 17.24 -0.53 -2.66
CA LEU A 9 17.96 0.53 -1.93
C LEU A 9 18.41 0.05 -0.53
N ALA A 10 17.82 -1.02 -0.01
CA ALA A 10 18.14 -1.64 1.28
C ALA A 10 19.66 -1.75 1.53
N GLY A 11 20.16 -0.91 2.44
CA GLY A 11 21.57 -0.81 2.84
C GLY A 11 22.45 0.19 2.12
N GLN A 12 21.94 0.92 1.13
CA GLN A 12 22.74 1.92 0.42
C GLN A 12 23.00 3.20 1.25
N HIS A 13 22.25 3.41 2.33
CA HIS A 13 22.35 4.60 3.16
C HIS A 13 22.86 4.30 4.58
N ASP A 14 23.67 5.23 5.08
CA ASP A 14 24.17 5.20 6.46
C ASP A 14 23.50 6.30 7.27
N ASN A 15 22.84 5.90 8.36
CA ASN A 15 21.98 6.80 9.14
C ASN A 15 22.80 7.76 10.01
N GLU A 16 24.02 7.40 10.38
CA GLU A 16 24.95 8.25 11.15
C GLU A 16 25.67 9.30 10.28
N LYS A 17 25.56 9.21 8.95
CA LYS A 17 26.24 10.11 8.02
C LYS A 17 25.47 11.43 7.88
N GLU A 18 26.12 12.54 8.17
CA GLU A 18 25.57 13.88 7.92
C GLU A 18 25.28 14.12 6.43
N ARG A 19 24.10 14.68 6.16
CA ARG A 19 23.61 15.04 4.82
C ARG A 19 22.64 16.23 4.87
N SER A 20 22.22 16.72 3.72
CA SER A 20 21.18 17.76 3.64
C SER A 20 19.87 17.28 4.27
N PRO A 21 19.14 18.14 5.01
CA PRO A 21 17.93 17.77 5.72
C PRO A 21 16.77 17.45 4.76
N PRO A 22 16.09 16.29 4.91
CA PRO A 22 14.84 16.04 4.22
C PRO A 22 13.72 16.92 4.78
N ALA A 23 12.62 17.07 4.04
CA ALA A 23 11.43 17.74 4.56
C ALA A 23 10.99 17.13 5.91
N ARG A 24 10.51 17.98 6.83
CA ARG A 24 10.04 17.55 8.16
C ARG A 24 8.93 16.51 8.03
N PRO A 25 8.87 15.52 8.94
CA PRO A 25 7.86 14.47 8.86
C PRO A 25 6.47 15.07 9.10
N ILE A 26 5.51 14.72 8.25
CA ILE A 26 4.11 15.11 8.40
C ILE A 26 3.38 13.97 9.12
N PRO A 27 2.67 14.22 10.25
CA PRO A 27 1.89 13.19 10.92
C PRO A 27 0.87 12.54 9.99
N VAL A 28 0.78 11.21 10.01
CA VAL A 28 -0.22 10.47 9.22
C VAL A 28 -1.62 10.77 9.76
N THR A 29 -2.55 11.07 8.85
CA THR A 29 -3.98 11.18 9.15
C THR A 29 -4.70 10.04 8.46
N PHE A 30 -5.30 9.14 9.23
CA PHE A 30 -6.09 8.03 8.70
C PHE A 30 -7.47 8.52 8.24
N PRO A 31 -8.09 7.85 7.24
CA PRO A 31 -9.44 8.20 6.79
C PRO A 31 -10.47 7.92 7.88
N ILE A 32 -10.90 8.98 8.58
CA ILE A 32 -12.10 8.95 9.43
C ILE A 32 -13.31 9.06 8.51
N LEU A 33 -13.86 7.92 8.12
CA LEU A 33 -15.13 7.88 7.41
C LEU A 33 -16.26 8.17 8.39
N ASN A 34 -16.99 9.26 8.13
CA ASN A 34 -18.35 9.47 8.62
C ASN A 34 -19.30 9.08 7.47
N PRO A 35 -19.62 7.79 7.31
CA PRO A 35 -20.48 7.33 6.22
C PRO A 35 -21.92 7.82 6.42
N PRO A 36 -22.72 7.89 5.34
CA PRO A 36 -24.16 8.05 5.47
C PRO A 36 -24.77 6.87 6.26
N GLU A 37 -25.85 7.14 6.99
CA GLU A 37 -26.60 6.10 7.69
C GLU A 37 -27.27 5.16 6.67
N PRO A 38 -27.10 3.82 6.79
CA PRO A 38 -27.68 2.87 5.83
C PRO A 38 -29.19 2.79 5.98
N SER A 39 -29.90 2.62 4.86
CA SER A 39 -31.30 2.21 4.89
C SER A 39 -31.36 0.72 5.26
N LEU A 40 -32.04 0.42 6.37
CA LEU A 40 -32.22 -0.94 6.91
C LEU A 40 -33.65 -1.48 6.77
N GLN A 41 -34.63 -0.62 6.46
CA GLN A 41 -36.06 -1.01 6.38
C GLN A 41 -36.51 -1.35 4.95
N ALA A 42 -35.85 -0.78 3.95
CA ALA A 42 -36.12 -1.02 2.53
C ALA A 42 -34.88 -0.64 1.69
N PRO A 43 -34.71 -1.20 0.47
CA PRO A 43 -33.70 -0.74 -0.48
C PRO A 43 -33.79 0.78 -0.71
N PRO A 44 -32.66 1.48 -0.95
CA PRO A 44 -32.65 2.91 -1.24
C PRO A 44 -33.61 3.30 -2.38
N GLN A 45 -34.32 4.41 -2.22
CA GLN A 45 -35.26 4.91 -3.26
C GLN A 45 -34.58 5.21 -4.60
N SER A 46 -33.26 5.42 -4.62
CA SER A 46 -32.44 5.59 -5.83
C SER A 46 -32.28 4.30 -6.64
N TRP A 47 -32.58 3.13 -6.07
CA TRP A 47 -32.59 1.84 -6.76
C TRP A 47 -33.95 1.54 -7.42
N THR A 48 -35.04 2.13 -6.89
CA THR A 48 -36.43 1.86 -7.30
C THR A 48 -37.04 2.89 -8.24
N ARG A 49 -36.29 3.92 -8.68
CA ARG A 49 -36.86 5.08 -9.40
C ARG A 49 -36.40 5.13 -10.86
N ASP A 50 -37.34 4.96 -11.78
CA ASP A 50 -37.15 5.03 -13.26
C ASP A 50 -36.72 6.42 -13.80
N SER A 51 -36.38 7.35 -12.92
CA SER A 51 -36.11 8.77 -13.20
C SER A 51 -34.74 9.26 -12.72
N GLY A 52 -33.86 8.35 -12.29
CA GLY A 52 -32.46 8.63 -11.99
C GLY A 52 -31.49 7.85 -12.89
N PRO A 53 -30.18 8.12 -12.85
CA PRO A 53 -29.17 7.38 -13.62
C PRO A 53 -28.97 5.92 -13.16
N GLY A 54 -29.65 5.49 -12.09
CA GLY A 54 -29.43 4.20 -11.44
C GLY A 54 -28.03 4.05 -10.84
N VAL A 55 -27.74 2.87 -10.29
CA VAL A 55 -26.39 2.55 -9.78
C VAL A 55 -25.36 2.52 -10.91
N ALA A 56 -25.70 1.87 -12.03
CA ALA A 56 -24.79 1.68 -13.15
C ALA A 56 -24.22 2.99 -13.72
N ALA A 57 -25.05 3.99 -14.04
CA ALA A 57 -24.54 5.21 -14.65
C ALA A 57 -23.88 6.18 -13.65
N HIS A 58 -24.16 6.06 -12.34
CA HIS A 58 -23.35 6.71 -11.31
C HIS A 58 -21.92 6.13 -11.31
N PHE A 59 -21.79 4.80 -11.34
CA PHE A 59 -20.48 4.13 -11.42
C PHE A 59 -19.71 4.47 -12.71
N LEU A 60 -20.38 4.54 -13.86
CA LEU A 60 -19.78 5.01 -15.12
C LEU A 60 -19.31 6.48 -15.07
N GLY A 61 -19.77 7.27 -14.09
CA GLY A 61 -19.30 8.63 -13.84
C GLY A 61 -17.93 8.71 -13.14
N LEU A 62 -17.51 7.67 -12.42
CA LEU A 62 -16.34 7.68 -11.54
C LEU A 62 -15.03 7.40 -12.31
N LYS A 63 -14.20 8.42 -12.54
CA LYS A 63 -13.00 8.37 -13.40
C LYS A 63 -11.67 8.33 -12.64
N LYS A 64 -11.69 8.66 -11.35
CA LYS A 64 -10.56 8.58 -10.41
C LYS A 64 -11.09 8.23 -9.00
N PRO A 65 -10.27 7.67 -8.09
CA PRO A 65 -10.71 7.33 -6.74
C PRO A 65 -11.25 8.52 -5.92
N SER A 66 -10.84 9.75 -6.23
CA SER A 66 -11.35 10.98 -5.59
C SER A 66 -12.65 11.54 -6.21
N ASP A 67 -13.29 10.80 -7.12
CA ASP A 67 -14.71 11.03 -7.47
C ASP A 67 -15.66 10.31 -6.51
N VAL A 68 -15.18 9.31 -5.74
CA VAL A 68 -15.98 8.60 -4.73
C VAL A 68 -16.30 9.56 -3.59
N ASN A 69 -17.60 9.76 -3.34
CA ASN A 69 -18.13 10.72 -2.39
C ASN A 69 -19.21 10.10 -1.48
N LEU A 70 -19.80 10.89 -0.58
CA LEU A 70 -20.85 10.40 0.33
C LEU A 70 -22.08 9.88 -0.42
N ASP A 71 -22.46 10.50 -1.54
CA ASP A 71 -23.58 10.03 -2.39
C ASP A 71 -23.31 8.64 -2.95
N THR A 72 -22.06 8.36 -3.33
CA THR A 72 -21.60 7.04 -3.80
C THR A 72 -21.73 5.99 -2.69
N LEU A 73 -21.41 6.35 -1.45
CA LEU A 73 -21.56 5.44 -0.29
C LEU A 73 -23.04 5.22 0.08
N ALA A 74 -23.87 6.25 0.01
CA ALA A 74 -25.31 6.16 0.24
C ALA A 74 -25.99 5.28 -0.83
N LEU A 75 -25.57 5.44 -2.08
CA LEU A 75 -26.05 4.64 -3.22
C LEU A 75 -25.65 3.16 -3.11
N LEU A 76 -24.52 2.84 -2.47
CA LEU A 76 -24.13 1.46 -2.17
C LEU A 76 -24.82 0.86 -0.93
N ASN A 77 -25.42 1.69 -0.07
CA ASN A 77 -26.13 1.28 1.15
C ASN A 77 -25.32 0.43 2.14
N VAL A 78 -24.00 0.60 2.20
CA VAL A 78 -23.10 -0.22 3.04
C VAL A 78 -23.27 0.14 4.52
N SER A 79 -23.53 -0.88 5.34
CA SER A 79 -23.56 -0.79 6.81
C SER A 79 -22.13 -0.84 7.39
N PHE A 80 -21.57 0.33 7.70
CA PHE A 80 -20.27 0.43 8.36
C PHE A 80 -20.39 0.14 9.86
N GLN A 81 -19.69 -0.90 10.32
CA GLN A 81 -19.62 -1.29 11.73
C GLN A 81 -18.46 -0.57 12.44
N PRO A 82 -18.48 -0.49 13.79
CA PRO A 82 -17.37 0.02 14.58
C PRO A 82 -16.03 -0.70 14.30
N GLU A 83 -14.94 0.01 14.62
CA GLU A 83 -13.59 -0.57 14.64
C GLU A 83 -13.49 -1.67 15.70
N CYS A 84 -12.85 -2.80 15.38
CA CYS A 84 -12.84 -4.00 16.24
C CYS A 84 -11.49 -4.74 16.25
N ASP A 85 -11.34 -5.70 17.17
CA ASP A 85 -10.19 -6.59 17.23
C ASP A 85 -10.39 -7.86 16.38
N PHE A 86 -9.33 -8.68 16.25
CA PHE A 86 -9.38 -9.89 15.41
C PHE A 86 -10.35 -10.95 15.94
N GLU A 87 -10.44 -11.08 17.27
CA GLU A 87 -11.43 -11.93 17.93
C GLU A 87 -12.87 -11.57 17.53
N THR A 88 -13.24 -10.29 17.62
CA THR A 88 -14.56 -9.79 17.25
C THR A 88 -14.81 -9.88 15.74
N LEU A 89 -13.80 -9.56 14.92
CA LEU A 89 -13.87 -9.59 13.45
C LEU A 89 -14.14 -11.01 12.91
N LEU A 90 -13.65 -12.04 13.59
CA LEU A 90 -13.91 -13.44 13.24
C LEU A 90 -15.19 -13.97 13.89
N ALA A 91 -15.53 -13.57 15.12
CA ALA A 91 -16.77 -13.98 15.78
C ALA A 91 -18.04 -13.57 15.00
N SER A 92 -17.97 -12.49 14.22
CA SER A 92 -19.07 -12.05 13.33
C SER A 92 -19.15 -12.81 12.00
N VAL A 93 -18.28 -13.81 11.76
CA VAL A 93 -18.36 -14.73 10.62
C VAL A 93 -19.10 -16.00 11.04
N SER A 94 -18.54 -16.72 12.01
CA SER A 94 -19.08 -17.96 12.56
C SER A 94 -18.59 -18.16 13.99
N ASN A 95 -19.32 -18.98 14.75
CA ASN A 95 -18.99 -19.26 16.15
C ASN A 95 -17.64 -20.00 16.34
N ASP A 96 -17.17 -20.72 15.32
CA ASP A 96 -15.88 -21.42 15.34
C ASP A 96 -14.70 -20.57 14.83
N ALA A 97 -14.94 -19.53 14.02
CA ALA A 97 -13.90 -18.72 13.39
C ALA A 97 -12.86 -18.10 14.35
N PRO A 98 -13.20 -17.66 15.59
CA PRO A 98 -12.21 -17.22 16.57
C PRO A 98 -11.20 -18.31 16.98
N SER A 99 -11.56 -19.59 16.89
CA SER A 99 -10.67 -20.70 17.30
C SER A 99 -9.46 -20.93 16.38
N TYR A 100 -9.47 -20.32 15.19
CA TYR A 100 -8.36 -20.41 14.22
C TYR A 100 -7.28 -19.36 14.49
N LEU A 101 -7.53 -18.35 15.34
CA LEU A 101 -6.53 -17.40 15.81
C LEU A 101 -5.51 -18.10 16.72
N PRO A 102 -4.19 -17.91 16.48
CA PRO A 102 -3.17 -18.28 17.46
C PRO A 102 -3.47 -17.66 18.84
N PRO A 103 -3.53 -18.45 19.92
CA PRO A 103 -3.62 -17.92 21.28
C PRO A 103 -2.45 -16.97 21.57
N ARG A 104 -2.66 -15.87 22.31
CA ARG A 104 -1.56 -14.93 22.64
C ARG A 104 -0.45 -15.57 23.50
N SER A 105 -0.69 -16.75 24.09
CA SER A 105 0.34 -17.58 24.71
C SER A 105 1.37 -18.14 23.71
N TRP A 106 1.01 -18.31 22.43
CA TRP A 106 1.92 -18.82 21.39
C TRP A 106 3.06 -17.85 21.02
N LEU A 107 3.02 -16.62 21.54
CA LEU A 107 4.14 -15.66 21.45
C LEU A 107 5.30 -16.02 22.40
N LYS A 108 5.06 -16.92 23.37
CA LYS A 108 6.11 -17.51 24.22
C LYS A 108 6.65 -18.78 23.56
N ALA A 109 7.88 -19.14 23.90
CA ALA A 109 8.49 -20.38 23.40
C ALA A 109 7.68 -21.61 23.85
N PRO A 110 7.53 -22.65 23.01
CA PRO A 110 6.89 -23.90 23.40
C PRO A 110 7.73 -24.64 24.45
N ASP A 111 7.07 -25.09 25.52
CA ASP A 111 7.68 -25.96 26.52
C ASP A 111 8.01 -27.32 25.89
N GLN A 112 9.27 -27.77 26.00
CA GLN A 112 9.73 -29.02 25.37
C GLN A 112 8.96 -30.27 25.84
N ASN A 113 8.30 -30.20 27.00
CA ASN A 113 7.55 -31.29 27.59
C ASN A 113 6.09 -31.41 27.09
N THR A 114 5.53 -30.44 26.37
CA THR A 114 4.13 -30.53 25.87
C THR A 114 4.02 -31.31 24.56
N ALA A 115 5.12 -31.53 23.84
CA ALA A 115 5.16 -32.21 22.54
C ALA A 115 4.77 -33.71 22.56
N THR A 116 4.44 -34.28 23.73
CA THR A 116 4.06 -35.70 23.89
C THR A 116 2.59 -35.93 24.30
N GLN A 117 1.79 -34.89 24.51
CA GLN A 117 0.37 -35.04 24.91
C GLN A 117 -0.60 -34.95 23.72
N THR A 118 -0.67 -36.05 22.96
CA THR A 118 -1.87 -36.54 22.24
C THR A 118 -2.72 -35.51 21.48
N GLU A 119 -2.22 -35.01 20.35
CA GLU A 119 -3.06 -34.36 19.33
C GLU A 119 -3.93 -35.40 18.59
N PRO A 120 -5.27 -35.30 18.61
CA PRO A 120 -6.18 -36.29 18.03
C PRO A 120 -6.28 -36.15 16.50
N GLY A 121 -5.27 -36.68 15.80
CA GLY A 121 -5.20 -36.70 14.35
C GLY A 121 -4.64 -35.40 13.75
N THR A 122 -3.76 -35.54 12.77
CA THR A 122 -3.12 -34.39 12.10
C THR A 122 -4.15 -33.62 11.27
N LYS A 123 -4.74 -32.56 11.85
CA LYS A 123 -5.63 -31.66 11.11
C LYS A 123 -4.91 -31.08 9.89
N LEU A 124 -5.60 -31.14 8.76
CA LEU A 124 -5.12 -30.61 7.48
C LEU A 124 -5.87 -29.32 7.11
N LEU A 125 -5.23 -28.51 6.27
CA LEU A 125 -5.81 -27.43 5.50
C LEU A 125 -6.40 -27.98 4.18
N CYS A 126 -7.26 -27.21 3.51
CA CYS A 126 -7.90 -27.59 2.25
C CYS A 126 -6.92 -27.97 1.12
N ASN A 127 -5.65 -27.57 1.21
CA ASN A 127 -4.58 -27.93 0.27
C ASN A 127 -3.77 -29.17 0.69
N GLY A 128 -4.28 -29.98 1.63
CA GLY A 128 -3.65 -31.21 2.12
C GLY A 128 -2.44 -31.01 3.04
N ARG A 129 -2.03 -29.78 3.34
CA ARG A 129 -0.93 -29.50 4.28
C ARG A 129 -1.43 -29.54 5.73
N ARG A 130 -0.57 -29.92 6.67
CA ARG A 130 -0.84 -29.84 8.12
C ARG A 130 -1.17 -28.40 8.54
N VAL A 131 -2.13 -28.24 9.46
CA VAL A 131 -2.39 -26.95 10.14
C VAL A 131 -1.14 -26.53 10.93
N PRO A 132 -0.61 -25.31 10.74
CA PRO A 132 0.58 -24.84 11.46
C PRO A 132 0.41 -24.85 12.99
N ASP A 133 1.42 -25.37 13.70
CA ASP A 133 1.40 -25.50 15.17
C ASP A 133 2.06 -24.32 15.91
N HIS A 134 2.07 -24.41 17.26
CA HIS A 134 2.68 -23.41 18.16
C HIS A 134 4.15 -23.15 17.81
N ASN A 135 4.96 -24.18 17.56
CA ASN A 135 6.37 -23.99 17.22
C ASN A 135 6.52 -23.31 15.84
N GLU A 136 5.71 -23.72 14.86
CA GLU A 136 5.66 -23.08 13.54
C GLU A 136 5.23 -21.60 13.59
N PHE A 137 4.28 -21.24 14.45
CA PHE A 137 3.91 -19.84 14.69
C PHE A 137 5.01 -19.09 15.45
N TYR A 138 5.50 -19.65 16.56
CA TYR A 138 6.50 -19.01 17.43
C TYR A 138 7.80 -18.67 16.69
N LEU A 139 8.31 -19.58 15.85
CA LEU A 139 9.50 -19.33 15.03
C LEU A 139 9.32 -18.15 14.06
N ARG A 140 8.12 -17.96 13.53
CA ARG A 140 7.78 -16.87 12.60
C ARG A 140 7.47 -15.56 13.33
N ALA A 141 6.75 -15.60 14.46
CA ALA A 141 6.59 -14.47 15.36
C ALA A 141 7.95 -13.92 15.83
N LYS A 142 8.84 -14.78 16.32
CA LYS A 142 10.20 -14.41 16.76
C LYS A 142 11.00 -13.65 15.68
N GLU A 143 10.79 -13.95 14.41
CA GLU A 143 11.45 -13.27 13.29
C GLU A 143 10.82 -11.90 12.96
N ILE A 144 9.54 -11.68 13.26
CA ILE A 144 8.87 -10.37 13.11
C ILE A 144 9.08 -9.46 14.34
N CYS A 145 9.37 -10.04 15.50
CA CYS A 145 9.71 -9.34 16.75
C CYS A 145 11.08 -8.64 16.75
N PHE A 146 11.92 -8.80 15.72
CA PHE A 146 13.23 -8.16 15.68
C PHE A 146 13.12 -6.63 15.65
N SER A 147 14.13 -5.93 16.18
CA SER A 147 14.20 -4.48 16.11
C SER A 147 14.51 -4.04 14.67
N ASN A 148 13.93 -2.92 14.24
CA ASN A 148 14.12 -2.39 12.88
C ASN A 148 15.63 -2.20 12.61
N ARG A 149 16.35 -1.60 13.57
CA ARG A 149 17.81 -1.41 13.54
C ARG A 149 18.59 -2.73 13.34
N ASP A 150 18.31 -3.77 14.12
CA ASP A 150 19.07 -5.03 14.03
C ASP A 150 18.69 -5.83 12.77
N ALA A 151 17.43 -5.79 12.34
CA ALA A 151 16.98 -6.43 11.10
C ALA A 151 17.59 -5.76 9.86
N PHE A 152 17.59 -4.42 9.81
CA PHE A 152 18.25 -3.66 8.73
C PHE A 152 19.76 -3.89 8.78
N ALA A 153 20.43 -3.81 9.93
CA ALA A 153 21.86 -4.10 10.03
C ALA A 153 22.22 -5.52 9.52
N ASN A 154 21.36 -6.51 9.75
CA ASN A 154 21.52 -7.87 9.23
C ASN A 154 21.38 -7.96 7.69
N LEU A 155 20.33 -7.37 7.11
CA LEU A 155 20.14 -7.33 5.64
C LEU A 155 21.33 -6.71 4.93
N THR A 156 21.82 -5.62 5.50
CA THR A 156 22.83 -4.71 4.95
C THR A 156 24.26 -5.14 5.28
N ARG A 157 24.41 -6.25 6.03
CA ARG A 157 25.69 -6.83 6.49
C ARG A 157 26.57 -5.86 7.30
N LYS A 158 25.99 -4.83 7.92
CA LYS A 158 26.72 -3.95 8.85
C LYS A 158 27.14 -4.76 10.09
N PRO A 159 28.35 -4.51 10.65
CA PRO A 159 28.84 -5.27 11.79
C PRO A 159 28.02 -4.98 13.05
N MET A 160 27.30 -5.98 13.58
CA MET A 160 26.45 -5.83 14.77
C MET A 160 27.22 -6.00 16.10
N GLY A 161 28.52 -5.71 16.11
CA GLY A 161 29.41 -5.96 17.24
C GLY A 161 29.43 -7.44 17.62
N GLU A 162 29.30 -7.73 18.91
CA GLU A 162 29.28 -9.10 19.46
C GLU A 162 27.92 -9.83 19.29
N LYS A 163 26.88 -9.16 18.75
CA LYS A 163 25.57 -9.80 18.56
C LYS A 163 25.66 -10.91 17.50
N VAL A 164 25.14 -12.11 17.85
CA VAL A 164 24.92 -13.19 16.90
C VAL A 164 24.06 -12.70 15.72
N PRO A 165 24.46 -12.93 14.45
CA PRO A 165 23.68 -12.52 13.30
C PRO A 165 22.25 -13.07 13.33
N LEU A 166 21.25 -12.19 13.14
CA LEU A 166 19.85 -12.58 13.03
C LEU A 166 19.64 -13.49 11.80
N ARG A 167 18.66 -14.39 11.91
CA ARG A 167 18.27 -15.29 10.82
C ARG A 167 16.92 -14.85 10.24
N LEU A 168 16.97 -14.04 9.18
CA LEU A 168 15.80 -13.63 8.40
C LEU A 168 15.47 -14.72 7.36
N ALA A 169 14.74 -15.76 7.78
CA ALA A 169 14.45 -16.94 6.97
C ALA A 169 13.11 -16.87 6.21
N HIS A 170 12.06 -16.32 6.82
CA HIS A 170 10.70 -16.32 6.28
C HIS A 170 10.25 -14.93 5.83
N PHE A 171 10.69 -13.89 6.55
CA PHE A 171 10.28 -12.50 6.40
C PHE A 171 11.36 -11.63 5.74
N ARG A 172 12.37 -12.22 5.09
CA ARG A 172 13.43 -11.46 4.41
C ARG A 172 12.86 -10.37 3.48
N LYS A 173 11.91 -10.71 2.61
CA LYS A 173 11.23 -9.74 1.71
C LYS A 173 10.43 -8.67 2.46
N PHE A 174 9.87 -9.00 3.62
CA PHE A 174 9.16 -8.02 4.47
C PHE A 174 10.15 -7.01 5.04
N TRP A 175 11.27 -7.48 5.59
CA TRP A 175 12.34 -6.61 6.12
C TRP A 175 13.01 -5.78 5.01
N GLU A 176 13.22 -6.34 3.81
CA GLU A 176 13.73 -5.61 2.65
C GLU A 176 12.75 -4.51 2.20
N GLY A 177 11.45 -4.79 2.21
CA GLY A 177 10.41 -3.77 1.99
C GLY A 177 10.44 -2.67 3.05
N LEU A 178 10.50 -3.05 4.34
CA LEU A 178 10.46 -2.11 5.46
C LEU A 178 11.70 -1.20 5.52
N ASP A 179 12.90 -1.70 5.19
CA ASP A 179 14.15 -0.92 5.07
C ASP A 179 14.05 0.12 3.93
N ASN A 180 13.56 -0.28 2.75
CA ASN A 180 13.31 0.66 1.65
C ASN A 180 12.29 1.76 2.04
N MET A 181 11.27 1.43 2.84
CA MET A 181 10.28 2.41 3.32
C MET A 181 10.83 3.31 4.43
N ALA A 182 11.77 2.83 5.26
CA ALA A 182 12.38 3.62 6.33
C ALA A 182 13.02 4.90 5.81
N TYR A 183 13.63 4.84 4.62
CA TYR A 183 14.27 5.99 3.95
C TYR A 183 13.34 7.13 3.53
N TYR A 184 12.02 6.99 3.69
CA TYR A 184 11.05 8.04 3.38
C TYR A 184 10.03 8.30 4.49
N TRP A 185 9.88 7.36 5.42
CA TRP A 185 8.79 7.35 6.40
C TRP A 185 9.21 7.10 7.86
N ASP A 186 10.36 6.44 8.14
CA ASP A 186 10.80 6.19 9.52
C ASP A 186 11.53 7.42 10.07
N ASN A 187 10.84 8.18 10.92
CA ASN A 187 11.36 9.36 11.61
C ASN A 187 11.93 9.08 13.01
N SER A 188 12.02 7.81 13.43
CA SER A 188 12.43 7.44 14.80
C SER A 188 13.87 7.84 15.15
N LEU A 189 14.72 8.06 14.14
CA LEU A 189 16.11 8.51 14.26
C LEU A 189 16.35 9.89 13.63
N ASP A 190 15.31 10.72 13.42
CA ASP A 190 15.46 12.06 12.83
C ASP A 190 16.25 13.02 13.73
N GLU A 191 17.51 13.30 13.40
CA GLU A 191 18.33 14.34 14.03
C GLU A 191 18.53 15.51 13.06
N TYR A 192 17.93 16.67 13.35
CA TYR A 192 18.11 17.91 12.60
C TYR A 192 19.12 18.83 13.31
N LEU A 193 20.33 18.90 12.79
CA LEU A 193 21.45 19.69 13.32
C LEU A 193 21.40 21.13 12.77
N PRO A 194 21.82 22.16 13.56
CA PRO A 194 21.89 23.53 13.06
C PRO A 194 22.93 23.71 11.94
N PRO A 195 22.81 24.76 11.12
CA PRO A 195 23.88 25.13 10.18
C PRO A 195 25.19 25.35 10.94
N LYS A 196 26.29 24.79 10.42
CA LYS A 196 27.63 25.05 10.97
C LYS A 196 27.95 26.53 10.72
N LEU A 197 28.25 27.27 11.78
CA LEU A 197 28.68 28.66 11.66
C LEU A 197 30.09 28.68 11.08
N ASP A 198 30.23 29.14 9.84
CA ASP A 198 31.54 29.46 9.28
C ASP A 198 32.13 30.63 10.08
N HIS A 199 33.02 30.31 11.02
CA HIS A 199 33.96 31.26 11.58
C HIS A 199 34.96 31.63 10.48
N GLY A 200 34.52 32.48 9.56
CA GLY A 200 35.25 32.87 8.37
C GLY A 200 36.59 33.50 8.73
N ASN A 201 37.66 32.73 8.52
CA ASN A 201 39.02 33.24 8.62
C ASN A 201 39.28 34.13 7.41
N ALA A 202 39.03 35.43 7.58
CA ALA A 202 39.23 36.41 6.53
C ALA A 202 40.72 36.62 6.28
N ASP A 203 41.17 36.29 5.07
CA ASP A 203 42.27 37.01 4.42
C ASP A 203 42.14 36.94 2.90
N LEU A 204 42.62 37.99 2.21
CA LEU A 204 42.43 38.18 0.77
C LEU A 204 43.71 37.88 0.00
N VAL A 205 43.58 37.26 -1.18
CA VAL A 205 44.25 37.77 -2.39
C VAL A 205 43.31 37.58 -3.59
N SER A 206 43.20 38.62 -4.42
CA SER A 206 42.42 38.64 -5.67
C SER A 206 43.32 38.52 -6.91
N SER A 207 42.79 37.96 -7.99
CA SER A 207 43.25 38.27 -9.35
C SER A 207 42.08 38.19 -10.35
N ASP A 208 42.01 39.16 -11.26
CA ASP A 208 40.81 39.44 -12.04
C ASP A 208 40.74 38.76 -13.41
N GLN A 209 39.49 38.50 -13.80
CA GLN A 209 38.90 38.61 -15.14
C GLN A 209 39.81 38.61 -16.38
N LYS A 210 39.48 37.71 -17.31
CA LYS A 210 39.03 38.12 -18.65
C LYS A 210 38.23 37.02 -19.34
N GLY A 211 37.36 37.40 -20.27
CA GLY A 211 36.72 36.48 -21.21
C GLY A 211 36.22 37.24 -22.43
N GLU A 212 36.28 36.61 -23.60
CA GLU A 212 35.53 36.99 -24.80
C GLU A 212 35.44 35.78 -25.77
N THR A 213 34.21 35.29 -25.95
CA THR A 213 33.52 34.94 -27.21
C THR A 213 34.15 34.04 -28.31
N GLN A 214 33.37 33.00 -28.66
CA GLN A 214 33.13 32.42 -30.02
C GLN A 214 34.13 31.48 -30.74
N ASP A 215 33.76 30.18 -30.78
CA ASP A 215 33.12 29.49 -31.94
C ASP A 215 33.77 28.18 -32.46
N SER A 216 32.89 27.26 -32.87
CA SER A 216 33.01 26.12 -33.81
C SER A 216 34.33 25.34 -33.94
N THR A 217 34.33 24.07 -33.51
CA THR A 217 34.21 22.90 -34.42
C THR A 217 34.17 21.54 -33.69
N LEU A 218 33.50 20.55 -34.29
CA LEU A 218 33.68 19.11 -34.06
C LEU A 218 34.98 18.65 -34.77
N PRO A 219 35.75 17.66 -34.26
CA PRO A 219 35.40 16.26 -34.60
C PRO A 219 35.86 15.11 -33.66
N THR A 220 35.11 13.99 -33.75
CA THR A 220 35.57 12.59 -33.84
C THR A 220 36.28 11.86 -32.66
N SER A 221 35.86 10.60 -32.51
CA SER A 221 36.26 9.52 -31.59
C SER A 221 37.76 9.26 -31.34
N ALA A 222 38.08 8.79 -30.12
CA ALA A 222 39.26 7.97 -29.84
C ALA A 222 39.01 6.90 -28.74
N SER A 223 39.15 5.61 -29.10
CA SER A 223 39.21 4.39 -28.28
C SER A 223 39.43 3.20 -29.23
N PRO A 224 39.96 2.02 -28.84
CA PRO A 224 40.30 1.54 -27.49
C PRO A 224 41.71 0.91 -27.36
N SER A 225 42.02 0.32 -26.20
CA SER A 225 42.79 -0.94 -26.05
C SER A 225 42.28 -1.62 -24.75
N GLU A 226 41.64 -2.79 -24.79
CA GLU A 226 42.09 -4.17 -25.10
C GLU A 226 42.57 -4.96 -23.86
N GLY A 227 42.01 -6.17 -23.70
CA GLY A 227 42.18 -7.04 -22.53
C GLY A 227 41.06 -8.10 -22.48
N GLU A 228 41.27 -9.26 -23.11
CA GLU A 228 40.19 -10.19 -23.52
C GLU A 228 39.44 -10.96 -22.39
N PRO A 229 38.18 -11.38 -22.65
CA PRO A 229 37.37 -12.22 -21.76
C PRO A 229 37.54 -13.73 -22.00
N ARG A 230 36.93 -14.58 -21.14
CA ARG A 230 36.87 -16.04 -21.36
C ARG A 230 35.49 -16.53 -21.83
N LYS A 231 35.49 -17.16 -23.00
CA LYS A 231 34.38 -17.76 -23.76
C LYS A 231 33.46 -18.70 -22.96
N LYS A 232 32.15 -18.62 -23.26
CA LYS A 232 31.36 -19.77 -23.75
C LYS A 232 30.57 -19.34 -24.99
N VAL A 233 30.14 -20.30 -25.82
CA VAL A 233 29.90 -20.11 -27.27
C VAL A 233 28.66 -20.89 -27.75
N LYS A 234 28.10 -20.44 -28.89
CA LYS A 234 27.13 -21.08 -29.82
C LYS A 234 25.63 -20.94 -29.50
N THR A 235 24.72 -20.78 -30.47
CA THR A 235 24.85 -20.65 -31.96
C THR A 235 23.81 -19.65 -32.51
N GLU A 236 24.06 -19.08 -33.69
CA GLU A 236 23.16 -18.19 -34.44
C GLU A 236 22.10 -18.96 -35.27
N SER A 237 21.08 -18.24 -35.75
CA SER A 237 20.51 -18.45 -37.08
C SER A 237 19.80 -17.17 -37.56
N THR A 238 20.18 -16.63 -38.73
CA THR A 238 19.75 -15.32 -39.23
C THR A 238 19.01 -15.42 -40.57
N THR A 239 17.87 -14.73 -40.67
CA THR A 239 17.18 -14.34 -41.94
C THR A 239 16.37 -13.08 -41.58
N ASN A 240 16.55 -11.89 -42.17
CA ASN A 240 16.27 -11.46 -43.55
C ASN A 240 14.76 -11.67 -43.92
N GLU A 241 14.02 -10.70 -44.48
CA GLU A 241 14.46 -9.44 -45.10
C GLU A 241 13.34 -8.38 -45.33
N THR A 242 13.78 -7.15 -45.62
CA THR A 242 13.19 -6.15 -46.54
C THR A 242 11.83 -5.44 -46.28
N ALA A 243 11.95 -4.11 -46.31
CA ALA A 243 10.97 -3.02 -46.19
C ALA A 243 9.81 -2.96 -47.21
N VAL A 244 8.85 -2.04 -46.98
CA VAL A 244 8.52 -0.87 -47.86
C VAL A 244 7.29 -0.09 -47.33
N MET A 245 7.38 1.25 -47.30
CA MET A 245 6.25 2.20 -47.23
C MET A 245 6.04 2.80 -48.64
N PRO A 246 4.81 3.15 -49.07
CA PRO A 246 4.49 4.59 -49.08
C PRO A 246 2.99 5.00 -49.00
N SER A 247 2.79 6.31 -48.76
CA SER A 247 1.73 7.20 -49.29
C SER A 247 0.24 6.96 -49.03
N ALA A 248 -0.39 7.95 -48.37
CA ALA A 248 -1.78 8.39 -48.63
C ALA A 248 -1.83 9.31 -49.89
N PRO A 249 -3.02 9.73 -50.38
CA PRO A 249 -3.40 11.17 -50.20
C PRO A 249 -4.92 11.52 -50.29
N VAL A 250 -5.26 12.82 -50.09
CA VAL A 250 -6.53 13.55 -50.41
C VAL A 250 -7.79 13.11 -49.60
N ALA A 251 -8.40 13.88 -48.69
CA ALA A 251 -9.10 15.20 -48.77
C ALA A 251 -10.45 15.14 -49.56
N SER A 252 -11.51 15.90 -49.32
CA SER A 252 -11.86 17.05 -48.43
C SER A 252 -13.39 16.97 -48.11
N ASN A 253 -14.19 17.95 -47.64
CA ASN A 253 -14.07 19.41 -47.42
C ASN A 253 -15.19 19.94 -46.48
N GLY A 254 -15.01 21.15 -45.91
CA GLY A 254 -16.08 22.06 -45.45
C GLY A 254 -16.74 21.81 -44.07
N THR A 255 -17.18 22.82 -43.29
CA THR A 255 -17.26 24.28 -43.57
C THR A 255 -17.23 25.13 -42.27
N ALA A 256 -16.47 26.23 -42.30
CA ALA A 256 -16.53 27.47 -41.51
C ALA A 256 -16.53 27.47 -39.95
N LEU A 257 -15.52 28.17 -39.40
CA LEU A 257 -15.58 28.93 -38.14
C LEU A 257 -16.18 30.34 -38.38
N PRO A 258 -16.36 31.16 -37.32
CA PRO A 258 -15.40 32.27 -37.20
C PRO A 258 -14.67 32.34 -35.84
N SER A 259 -13.65 33.20 -35.80
CA SER A 259 -12.75 33.54 -34.69
C SER A 259 -13.44 34.53 -33.68
N ASP A 260 -12.87 34.95 -32.54
CA ASP A 260 -11.46 35.24 -32.20
C ASP A 260 -11.07 34.98 -30.72
N SER A 261 -9.76 35.12 -30.46
CA SER A 261 -9.07 34.98 -29.15
C SER A 261 -8.84 36.38 -28.50
N PRO A 262 -7.99 36.65 -27.46
CA PRO A 262 -7.14 35.75 -26.65
C PRO A 262 -6.97 36.08 -25.12
N ILE A 263 -6.33 35.14 -24.39
CA ILE A 263 -5.33 35.31 -23.30
C ILE A 263 -5.68 36.03 -21.96
N SER A 264 -5.20 35.42 -20.85
CA SER A 264 -5.01 35.97 -19.49
C SER A 264 -6.27 36.28 -18.63
N ALA A 265 -6.23 36.25 -17.30
CA ALA A 265 -5.07 36.27 -16.39
C ALA A 265 -5.26 35.42 -15.11
N ASN A 266 -4.15 35.12 -14.43
CA ASN A 266 -4.17 34.71 -13.01
C ASN A 266 -4.77 35.82 -12.15
N ARG A 267 -5.78 35.53 -11.32
CA ARG A 267 -6.22 36.42 -10.24
C ARG A 267 -5.96 35.79 -8.88
N ALA A 268 -4.81 36.12 -8.30
CA ALA A 268 -4.52 35.80 -6.91
C ALA A 268 -5.56 36.45 -5.98
N LEU A 269 -6.02 35.72 -4.97
CA LEU A 269 -6.79 36.30 -3.87
C LEU A 269 -5.81 36.97 -2.89
N PRO A 270 -6.13 38.18 -2.37
CA PRO A 270 -5.22 38.93 -1.53
C PRO A 270 -5.01 38.24 -0.18
N ALA A 271 -3.78 38.31 0.34
CA ALA A 271 -3.45 37.79 1.67
C ALA A 271 -4.29 38.50 2.74
N ARG A 272 -4.92 37.72 3.64
CA ARG A 272 -5.70 38.23 4.76
C ARG A 272 -4.76 38.99 5.71
N ALA A 273 -4.89 40.31 5.77
CA ALA A 273 -4.09 41.15 6.65
C ALA A 273 -4.25 40.71 8.12
N ALA A 274 -3.13 40.65 8.84
CA ALA A 274 -3.13 40.43 10.28
C ALA A 274 -3.71 41.67 11.00
N PRO A 275 -4.41 41.50 12.14
CA PRO A 275 -4.92 42.63 12.91
C PRO A 275 -3.76 43.49 13.47
N PRO A 276 -3.96 44.82 13.61
CA PRO A 276 -2.94 45.70 14.15
C PRO A 276 -2.65 45.39 15.62
N LYS A 277 -1.37 45.47 16.02
CA LYS A 277 -0.96 45.31 17.41
C LYS A 277 -1.41 46.50 18.27
N ALA A 278 -1.91 46.21 19.47
CA ALA A 278 -2.18 47.24 20.47
C ALA A 278 -0.86 47.80 21.06
N PRO A 279 -0.75 49.11 21.33
CA PRO A 279 0.52 49.74 21.70
C PRO A 279 0.77 49.75 23.23
N TRP A 280 1.08 48.61 23.82
CA TRP A 280 1.69 48.56 25.16
C TRP A 280 2.63 47.36 25.33
N GLU A 281 3.90 47.52 24.94
CA GLU A 281 5.00 46.67 25.40
C GLU A 281 6.32 47.39 25.10
N VAL A 282 6.82 48.12 26.09
CA VAL A 282 8.09 48.86 26.02
C VAL A 282 8.93 48.45 27.22
N ASN A 283 10.11 47.89 26.96
CA ASN A 283 11.15 47.48 27.91
C ASN A 283 10.85 46.28 28.84
N ALA A 284 11.25 45.08 28.41
CA ALA A 284 11.99 44.13 29.25
C ALA A 284 12.85 43.22 28.35
N ALA A 285 14.04 42.82 28.81
CA ALA A 285 15.04 42.17 27.95
C ALA A 285 15.10 40.64 28.15
N ALA A 286 14.58 39.91 27.17
CA ALA A 286 15.12 38.63 26.72
C ALA A 286 14.65 38.41 25.27
N ALA A 287 15.58 38.41 24.30
CA ALA A 287 15.21 38.00 22.96
C ALA A 287 15.02 36.47 22.96
N PRO A 288 13.85 35.93 22.59
CA PRO A 288 13.79 34.53 22.23
C PRO A 288 14.69 34.35 21.01
N GLU A 289 15.67 33.45 21.10
CA GLU A 289 16.47 33.08 19.94
C GLU A 289 15.51 32.68 18.82
N LYS A 290 15.63 33.31 17.64
CA LYS A 290 14.87 32.87 16.48
C LYS A 290 15.21 31.38 16.28
N PRO A 291 14.22 30.46 16.30
CA PRO A 291 14.52 29.04 16.14
C PRO A 291 15.30 28.87 14.85
N ALA A 292 16.51 28.32 14.97
CA ALA A 292 17.48 28.30 13.88
C ALA A 292 16.86 27.67 12.63
N ASP A 293 17.20 28.20 11.45
CA ASP A 293 16.68 27.70 10.18
C ASP A 293 17.33 26.36 9.83
N LEU A 294 16.86 25.29 10.47
CA LEU A 294 17.35 23.91 10.31
C LEU A 294 17.12 23.37 8.89
N SER A 295 16.43 24.10 7.99
CA SER A 295 16.37 23.75 6.56
C SER A 295 17.72 23.88 5.85
N LYS A 296 18.64 24.68 6.42
CA LYS A 296 20.03 24.87 5.98
C LYS A 296 21.03 24.13 6.86
N GLY A 297 20.52 23.26 7.73
CA GLY A 297 21.31 22.49 8.68
C GLY A 297 21.96 21.25 8.06
N ALA A 298 22.41 20.35 8.93
CA ALA A 298 22.75 18.98 8.58
C ALA A 298 21.70 18.02 9.19
N TYR A 299 21.63 16.79 8.69
CA TYR A 299 20.71 15.77 9.16
C TYR A 299 21.38 14.41 9.31
N LYS A 300 20.95 13.66 10.32
CA LYS A 300 21.19 12.22 10.50
C LYS A 300 19.84 11.52 10.76
N GLY A 301 19.81 10.21 10.56
CA GLY A 301 18.60 9.38 10.62
C GLY A 301 18.39 8.57 9.35
N TYR A 302 17.25 7.88 9.24
CA TYR A 302 16.97 7.03 8.07
C TYR A 302 16.59 7.83 6.82
N ARG A 303 15.80 8.91 6.96
CA ARG A 303 15.08 9.50 5.82
C ARG A 303 16.01 10.19 4.81
N ILE A 304 16.01 9.73 3.57
CA ILE A 304 16.70 10.36 2.43
C ILE A 304 15.80 11.33 1.66
N GLY A 305 14.50 11.28 1.93
CA GLY A 305 13.50 12.23 1.46
C GLY A 305 12.21 12.10 2.27
N ASN A 306 11.11 12.52 1.69
CA ASN A 306 9.76 12.32 2.19
C ASN A 306 8.95 11.33 1.32
N GLY A 307 7.72 11.03 1.73
CA GLY A 307 6.81 10.14 1.01
C GLY A 307 6.48 10.55 -0.44
N ALA A 308 6.71 11.81 -0.83
CA ALA A 308 6.57 12.32 -2.20
C ALA A 308 7.88 12.29 -3.02
N GLU A 309 9.03 11.96 -2.41
CA GLU A 309 10.34 11.79 -3.07
C GLU A 309 10.77 10.32 -3.26
N MET A 310 10.09 9.37 -2.61
CA MET A 310 10.25 7.93 -2.86
C MET A 310 10.11 7.58 -4.37
N PRO A 311 10.94 6.73 -4.99
CA PRO A 311 10.79 6.40 -6.40
C PRO A 311 9.48 5.67 -6.67
N ASP A 312 8.88 5.93 -7.84
CA ASP A 312 7.59 5.36 -8.19
C ASP A 312 7.61 3.84 -8.32
N SER A 313 8.76 3.21 -8.63
CA SER A 313 8.93 1.75 -8.56
C SER A 313 8.76 1.14 -7.17
N TYR A 314 8.81 1.95 -6.10
CA TYR A 314 8.54 1.51 -4.71
C TYR A 314 7.13 1.88 -4.23
N ARG A 315 6.51 2.91 -4.80
CA ARG A 315 5.11 3.29 -4.52
C ARG A 315 4.10 2.51 -5.35
N LEU A 316 4.42 2.29 -6.63
CA LEU A 316 3.48 2.08 -7.73
C LEU A 316 3.86 0.83 -8.54
N GLU A 317 3.68 -0.36 -7.96
CA GLU A 317 3.42 -1.55 -8.78
C GLU A 317 1.99 -1.40 -9.37
N THR A 318 1.87 -0.46 -10.32
CA THR A 318 0.65 0.24 -10.82
C THR A 318 -0.02 1.16 -9.79
N THR A 319 -0.35 2.41 -10.16
CA THR A 319 -1.16 3.26 -9.24
C THR A 319 -2.59 2.71 -9.15
N PRO A 320 -3.24 2.79 -7.96
CA PRO A 320 -4.68 2.61 -7.85
C PRO A 320 -5.48 3.55 -8.76
N ALA A 321 -4.92 4.70 -9.15
CA ALA A 321 -5.54 5.66 -10.06
C ALA A 321 -5.48 5.24 -11.55
N GLU A 322 -4.48 4.48 -12.00
CA GLU A 322 -4.37 3.93 -13.36
C GLU A 322 -5.18 2.64 -13.51
N ILE A 323 -5.19 1.82 -12.44
CA ILE A 323 -6.14 0.73 -12.29
C ILE A 323 -7.57 1.30 -12.40
N TRP A 324 -7.90 2.36 -11.65
CA TRP A 324 -9.24 2.97 -11.67
C TRP A 324 -9.61 3.68 -12.98
N LYS A 325 -8.68 4.44 -13.59
CA LYS A 325 -8.90 5.05 -14.93
C LYS A 325 -9.27 4.01 -15.99
N THR A 326 -8.85 2.76 -15.77
CA THR A 326 -9.21 1.61 -16.60
C THR A 326 -10.49 0.97 -16.06
N LEU A 327 -11.64 1.63 -16.27
CA LEU A 327 -12.97 1.10 -15.90
C LEU A 327 -13.37 -0.07 -16.83
N LYS A 328 -12.68 -1.18 -16.61
CA LYS A 328 -12.92 -2.54 -17.11
C LYS A 328 -13.09 -3.42 -15.86
N PRO A 329 -13.65 -4.64 -15.96
CA PRO A 329 -13.27 -5.67 -15.00
C PRO A 329 -11.73 -5.71 -14.94
N GLY A 330 -11.17 -5.54 -13.73
CA GLY A 330 -9.73 -5.32 -13.55
C GLY A 330 -8.91 -6.40 -14.24
N ASN A 331 -7.86 -5.98 -14.97
CA ASN A 331 -7.12 -6.83 -15.93
C ASN A 331 -6.99 -8.26 -15.41
N PRO A 332 -7.67 -9.24 -16.03
CA PRO A 332 -8.08 -10.44 -15.33
C PRO A 332 -6.88 -11.19 -14.74
N LEU A 333 -6.82 -11.23 -13.41
CA LEU A 333 -5.99 -12.21 -12.69
C LEU A 333 -6.42 -13.64 -13.06
N TRP A 334 -7.66 -13.80 -13.53
CA TRP A 334 -8.11 -14.80 -14.50
C TRP A 334 -7.20 -14.85 -15.77
N ASP A 335 -5.98 -15.36 -15.61
CA ASP A 335 -5.41 -16.23 -16.63
C ASP A 335 -6.45 -17.34 -16.89
N PRO A 336 -6.93 -17.56 -18.13
CA PRO A 336 -7.88 -18.63 -18.44
C PRO A 336 -7.43 -20.04 -18.06
N LYS A 337 -6.14 -20.22 -17.71
CA LYS A 337 -5.55 -21.48 -17.20
C LYS A 337 -5.63 -21.60 -15.67
N VAL A 338 -5.97 -20.54 -14.95
CA VAL A 338 -6.07 -20.50 -13.49
C VAL A 338 -7.54 -20.56 -13.08
N VAL A 339 -7.93 -21.65 -12.42
CA VAL A 339 -9.25 -21.79 -11.80
C VAL A 339 -9.26 -20.97 -10.50
N TYR A 340 -10.26 -20.10 -10.37
CA TYR A 340 -10.48 -19.31 -9.15
C TYR A 340 -11.54 -19.97 -8.29
N GLU A 341 -11.25 -20.15 -7.00
CA GLU A 341 -12.14 -20.80 -6.03
C GLU A 341 -12.41 -19.92 -4.80
N ALA A 342 -13.62 -20.04 -4.25
CA ALA A 342 -14.03 -19.35 -3.02
C ALA A 342 -13.49 -20.08 -1.77
N ILE A 343 -12.20 -19.85 -1.49
CA ILE A 343 -11.54 -20.28 -0.25
C ILE A 343 -12.31 -19.70 0.95
N GLY A 344 -12.47 -20.46 2.02
CA GLY A 344 -13.13 -20.01 3.26
C GLY A 344 -14.67 -19.84 3.28
N LYS A 345 -15.34 -19.49 2.17
CA LYS A 345 -16.81 -19.30 2.14
C LYS A 345 -17.56 -20.53 2.65
N ASP A 346 -18.43 -20.39 3.65
CA ASP A 346 -19.31 -21.48 4.09
C ASP A 346 -20.38 -21.80 3.02
N ARG A 347 -20.68 -23.09 2.83
CA ARG A 347 -21.67 -23.58 1.85
C ARG A 347 -23.08 -23.68 2.42
N ASN A 348 -23.23 -23.60 3.74
CA ASN A 348 -24.53 -23.68 4.43
C ASN A 348 -25.28 -22.33 4.47
N THR A 349 -24.70 -21.29 3.88
CA THR A 349 -25.23 -19.92 3.85
C THR A 349 -25.07 -19.31 2.46
N SER A 350 -25.99 -18.44 2.06
CA SER A 350 -25.90 -17.64 0.85
C SER A 350 -24.81 -16.56 0.96
N TRP A 351 -24.71 -15.95 2.14
CA TRP A 351 -23.76 -14.89 2.49
C TRP A 351 -22.30 -15.26 2.21
N ASP A 352 -21.50 -14.26 1.86
CA ASP A 352 -20.04 -14.35 1.79
C ASP A 352 -19.39 -13.36 2.75
N ASP A 353 -18.19 -13.68 3.22
CA ASP A 353 -17.41 -12.87 4.18
C ASP A 353 -16.01 -12.60 3.57
N VAL A 354 -15.92 -11.50 2.81
CA VAL A 354 -14.74 -11.14 2.01
C VAL A 354 -13.74 -10.36 2.86
N PHE A 355 -12.53 -10.90 3.02
CA PHE A 355 -11.43 -10.23 3.74
C PHE A 355 -10.51 -9.46 2.78
N MET A 356 -10.11 -8.25 3.17
CA MET A 356 -9.18 -7.41 2.42
C MET A 356 -8.11 -6.81 3.33
N VAL A 357 -6.84 -6.89 2.93
CA VAL A 357 -5.75 -6.11 3.52
C VAL A 357 -5.74 -4.74 2.86
N SER A 358 -6.05 -3.68 3.60
CA SER A 358 -5.79 -2.30 3.18
C SER A 358 -4.44 -1.85 3.70
N SER A 359 -3.76 -0.98 2.95
CA SER A 359 -2.44 -0.45 3.27
C SER A 359 -2.38 1.05 3.01
N LEU A 360 -1.84 1.82 3.96
CA LEU A 360 -1.57 3.25 3.83
C LEU A 360 -0.13 3.51 4.27
N ASN A 361 0.76 3.69 3.30
CA ASN A 361 2.21 3.70 3.51
C ASN A 361 2.62 2.41 4.26
N HIS A 362 3.34 2.54 5.38
CA HIS A 362 3.78 1.44 6.25
C HIS A 362 2.70 0.94 7.23
N HIS A 363 1.46 1.46 7.17
CA HIS A 363 0.36 0.97 8.00
C HIS A 363 -0.52 -0.02 7.23
N ILE A 364 -1.06 -1.02 7.92
CA ILE A 364 -2.10 -1.92 7.37
C ILE A 364 -3.33 -1.99 8.26
N SER A 365 -4.49 -2.25 7.67
CA SER A 365 -5.77 -2.52 8.36
C SER A 365 -6.47 -3.68 7.64
N ILE A 366 -7.11 -4.56 8.39
CA ILE A 366 -7.89 -5.67 7.82
C ILE A 366 -9.35 -5.28 7.81
N LEU A 367 -9.97 -5.35 6.63
CA LEU A 367 -11.39 -5.15 6.43
C LEU A 367 -12.07 -6.50 6.22
N LYS A 368 -13.32 -6.61 6.67
CA LYS A 368 -14.22 -7.71 6.34
C LYS A 368 -15.55 -7.15 5.81
N LEU A 369 -15.94 -7.56 4.61
CA LEU A 369 -17.21 -7.22 3.99
C LEU A 369 -18.11 -8.46 3.95
N ARG A 370 -19.21 -8.44 4.69
CA ARG A 370 -20.26 -9.46 4.59
C ARG A 370 -21.30 -9.04 3.56
N ILE A 371 -21.56 -9.90 2.56
CA ILE A 371 -22.32 -9.55 1.35
C ILE A 371 -23.23 -10.70 0.85
N HIS A 372 -24.41 -10.37 0.33
CA HIS A 372 -25.36 -11.35 -0.22
C HIS A 372 -25.21 -11.48 -1.75
N PRO A 373 -25.37 -12.67 -2.35
CA PRO A 373 -25.29 -12.85 -3.81
C PRO A 373 -26.25 -11.93 -4.57
N ASP A 374 -27.49 -11.75 -4.09
CA ASP A 374 -28.50 -10.97 -4.83
C ASP A 374 -28.22 -9.47 -4.81
N TYR A 375 -27.43 -8.98 -3.85
CA TYR A 375 -26.88 -7.62 -3.89
C TYR A 375 -25.80 -7.49 -4.96
N LEU A 376 -24.96 -8.51 -5.16
CA LEU A 376 -24.01 -8.55 -6.27
C LEU A 376 -24.73 -8.65 -7.62
N GLN A 377 -25.82 -9.42 -7.71
CA GLN A 377 -26.67 -9.47 -8.90
C GLN A 377 -27.31 -8.10 -9.18
N PHE A 378 -27.90 -7.46 -8.16
CA PHE A 378 -28.43 -6.10 -8.28
C PHE A 378 -27.36 -5.09 -8.75
N LEU A 379 -26.14 -5.13 -8.22
CA LEU A 379 -25.04 -4.26 -8.67
C LEU A 379 -24.60 -4.54 -10.13
N ALA A 380 -24.74 -5.77 -10.61
CA ALA A 380 -24.34 -6.17 -11.96
C ALA A 380 -25.43 -5.93 -13.02
N GLU A 381 -26.69 -6.19 -12.68
CA GLU A 381 -27.83 -6.17 -13.61
C GLU A 381 -28.68 -4.88 -13.47
N GLY A 382 -28.58 -4.18 -12.34
CA GLY A 382 -29.40 -3.01 -12.00
C GLY A 382 -30.84 -3.34 -11.57
N THR A 383 -31.21 -4.63 -11.52
CA THR A 383 -32.56 -5.12 -11.23
C THR A 383 -32.67 -5.67 -9.82
N LEU A 384 -33.79 -5.38 -9.14
CA LEU A 384 -34.10 -5.96 -7.83
C LEU A 384 -34.59 -7.42 -7.98
N PRO A 385 -34.31 -8.31 -7.00
CA PRO A 385 -34.82 -9.68 -7.01
C PRO A 385 -36.36 -9.68 -6.95
N GLN A 386 -37.00 -10.50 -7.79
CA GLN A 386 -38.47 -10.61 -7.86
C GLN A 386 -39.06 -11.23 -6.59
N GLU A 387 -38.36 -12.22 -6.03
CA GLU A 387 -38.61 -12.79 -4.71
C GLU A 387 -37.42 -12.40 -3.81
N PRO A 388 -37.58 -11.44 -2.88
CA PRO A 388 -36.49 -11.00 -2.02
C PRO A 388 -36.13 -12.08 -0.98
N PRO A 389 -34.85 -12.18 -0.58
CA PRO A 389 -34.41 -13.06 0.51
C PRO A 389 -35.22 -12.94 1.80
N ALA A 390 -35.33 -14.07 2.51
CA ALA A 390 -35.89 -14.13 3.86
C ALA A 390 -35.04 -13.38 4.91
N ASP A 391 -33.77 -13.12 4.59
CA ASP A 391 -32.88 -12.25 5.38
C ASP A 391 -33.02 -10.80 4.87
N PRO A 392 -33.62 -9.88 5.65
CA PRO A 392 -33.87 -8.52 5.19
C PRO A 392 -32.59 -7.70 5.00
N ASP A 393 -31.47 -8.08 5.61
CA ASP A 393 -30.23 -7.31 5.53
C ASP A 393 -29.52 -7.46 4.17
N TRP A 394 -30.04 -8.27 3.24
CA TRP A 394 -29.39 -8.58 1.95
C TRP A 394 -28.98 -7.32 1.16
N PHE A 395 -29.77 -6.23 1.25
CA PHE A 395 -29.52 -4.96 0.57
C PHE A 395 -28.61 -3.98 1.34
N SER A 396 -28.03 -4.37 2.48
CA SER A 396 -27.04 -3.57 3.21
C SER A 396 -25.82 -4.40 3.61
N PRO A 397 -24.79 -4.51 2.74
CA PRO A 397 -23.56 -5.23 3.05
C PRO A 397 -22.87 -4.64 4.29
N LYS A 398 -22.37 -5.51 5.17
CA LYS A 398 -21.83 -5.11 6.47
C LYS A 398 -20.31 -5.06 6.40
N LEU A 399 -19.75 -3.85 6.40
CA LEU A 399 -18.31 -3.61 6.37
C LEU A 399 -17.78 -3.39 7.78
N GLN A 400 -16.81 -4.19 8.20
CA GLN A 400 -16.06 -4.05 9.45
C GLN A 400 -14.59 -3.80 9.14
N ARG A 401 -13.85 -3.18 10.07
CA ARG A 401 -12.39 -3.08 9.97
C ARG A 401 -11.70 -3.15 11.33
N THR A 402 -10.44 -3.58 11.32
CA THR A 402 -9.52 -3.36 12.43
C THR A 402 -9.06 -1.91 12.49
N ARG A 403 -8.41 -1.55 13.61
CA ARG A 403 -7.50 -0.40 13.62
C ARG A 403 -6.41 -0.50 12.55
N TRP A 404 -5.71 0.61 12.33
CA TRP A 404 -4.45 0.59 11.61
C TRP A 404 -3.34 0.06 12.52
N PHE A 405 -2.46 -0.76 11.94
CA PHE A 405 -1.26 -1.32 12.57
C PHE A 405 -0.03 -0.73 11.89
N ASP A 406 0.86 -0.11 12.66
CA ASP A 406 2.16 0.40 12.19
C ASP A 406 3.18 -0.74 12.04
N LEU A 407 3.67 -0.97 10.81
CA LEU A 407 4.68 -2.00 10.57
C LEU A 407 6.09 -1.62 11.06
N PHE A 408 6.36 -0.37 11.44
CA PHE A 408 7.60 0.00 12.16
C PHE A 408 7.52 -0.30 13.67
N ASN A 409 6.33 -0.34 14.27
CA ASN A 409 6.10 -0.75 15.66
C ASN A 409 6.12 -2.28 15.81
N ILE A 410 6.71 -2.80 16.89
CA ILE A 410 6.92 -4.24 17.08
C ILE A 410 5.63 -4.97 17.49
N ASP A 411 4.86 -4.40 18.42
CA ASP A 411 3.62 -5.00 18.93
C ASP A 411 2.52 -5.04 17.84
N ASP A 412 2.46 -3.99 17.02
CA ASP A 412 1.58 -3.89 15.86
C ASP A 412 1.93 -4.91 14.77
N ARG A 413 3.23 -5.12 14.46
CA ARG A 413 3.68 -6.22 13.59
C ARG A 413 3.20 -7.58 14.11
N ILE A 414 3.31 -7.82 15.42
CA ILE A 414 2.96 -9.10 16.06
C ILE A 414 1.45 -9.35 15.97
N GLU A 415 0.61 -8.40 16.39
CA GLU A 415 -0.84 -8.59 16.41
C GLU A 415 -1.41 -8.63 14.97
N ALA A 416 -0.87 -7.85 14.03
CA ALA A 416 -1.25 -7.95 12.62
C ALA A 416 -0.85 -9.29 11.99
N MET A 417 0.34 -9.83 12.30
CA MET A 417 0.75 -11.16 11.84
C MET A 417 -0.17 -12.24 12.42
N ARG A 418 -0.48 -12.17 13.72
CA ARG A 418 -1.44 -13.06 14.40
C ARG A 418 -2.82 -13.04 13.74
N GLY A 419 -3.35 -11.86 13.44
CA GLY A 419 -4.65 -11.69 12.81
C GLY A 419 -4.71 -12.25 11.38
N VAL A 420 -3.73 -11.89 10.55
CA VAL A 420 -3.59 -12.44 9.18
C VAL A 420 -3.42 -13.96 9.22
N TRP A 421 -2.67 -14.50 10.18
CA TRP A 421 -2.53 -15.95 10.37
C TRP A 421 -3.86 -16.62 10.70
N GLY A 422 -4.61 -16.08 11.66
CA GLY A 422 -5.91 -16.64 12.05
C GLY A 422 -6.93 -16.61 10.92
N ILE A 423 -6.98 -15.51 10.17
CA ILE A 423 -7.83 -15.37 8.98
C ILE A 423 -7.41 -16.38 7.90
N MET A 424 -6.13 -16.49 7.57
CA MET A 424 -5.67 -17.49 6.58
C MET A 424 -5.93 -18.93 7.04
N ASN A 425 -5.78 -19.23 8.33
CA ASN A 425 -6.07 -20.54 8.91
C ASN A 425 -7.57 -20.87 8.85
N TYR A 426 -8.45 -19.90 9.16
CA TYR A 426 -9.90 -20.03 8.99
C TYR A 426 -10.31 -20.21 7.54
N LEU A 427 -9.77 -19.39 6.61
CA LEU A 427 -10.09 -19.47 5.19
C LEU A 427 -9.64 -20.82 4.60
N MET A 428 -8.45 -21.30 4.96
CA MET A 428 -7.86 -22.55 4.47
C MET A 428 -8.29 -23.80 5.26
N ARG A 429 -9.29 -23.70 6.16
CA ARG A 429 -9.79 -24.87 6.90
C ARG A 429 -10.28 -25.96 5.95
N THR A 430 -9.95 -27.22 6.27
CA THR A 430 -10.59 -28.36 5.60
C THR A 430 -12.09 -28.33 5.90
N ARG A 431 -12.90 -28.58 4.88
CA ARG A 431 -14.34 -28.78 5.03
C ARG A 431 -14.60 -30.26 4.87
N GLU A 432 -15.49 -30.81 5.68
CA GLU A 432 -15.98 -32.16 5.48
C GLU A 432 -16.65 -32.22 4.11
N GLN A 433 -16.19 -33.15 3.26
CA GLN A 433 -16.91 -33.48 2.06
C GLN A 433 -18.17 -34.23 2.50
N GLN A 434 -19.34 -33.65 2.26
CA GLN A 434 -20.49 -34.49 1.98
C GLN A 434 -20.15 -35.22 0.68
N ASP A 435 -19.72 -36.48 0.81
CA ASP A 435 -19.57 -37.38 -0.32
C ASP A 435 -20.91 -37.41 -1.06
N VAL A 436 -20.96 -36.78 -2.24
CA VAL A 436 -22.07 -36.97 -3.17
C VAL A 436 -21.92 -38.41 -3.66
N PRO A 437 -22.81 -39.35 -3.27
CA PRO A 437 -22.67 -40.72 -3.72
C PRO A 437 -22.81 -40.71 -5.24
N MET A 438 -21.82 -41.25 -5.96
CA MET A 438 -21.94 -41.40 -7.41
C MET A 438 -23.12 -42.34 -7.70
N THR A 439 -24.24 -41.75 -8.12
CA THR A 439 -25.38 -42.49 -8.65
C THR A 439 -24.95 -43.09 -9.97
N ASN A 440 -24.54 -44.36 -9.93
CA ASN A 440 -24.23 -45.13 -11.13
C ASN A 440 -25.46 -45.16 -12.05
N THR A 441 -25.31 -44.57 -13.23
CA THR A 441 -26.25 -44.62 -14.37
C THR A 441 -25.55 -45.29 -15.54
#